data_AF-A0A3T0T209-F1
#
_entry.id   AF-A0A3T0T209-F1
#
_cell.length_a   1.000
_cell.length_b   1.000
_cell.length_c   1.000
_cell.angle_alpha   90.00
_cell.angle_beta   90.00
_cell.angle_gamma   90.00
#
_symmetry.space_group_name_H-M   'P 1'
#
loop_
_entity.id
_entity.type
_entity.pdbx_description
1 polymer ?
#
loop_
_entity_poly.entity_id
_entity_poly.type
_entity_poly.pdbx_seq_one_letter_code
_entity_poly.pdbx_strand_id
1 'polypeptide(L)'
;MQTAAVAMRDANQASAVAFSAPDTPWPTEVQSDIAVIAASYFKDLADLDRLIQADSADSVLAVRFSERTAEEKAAGPRVRTLLGLGLDTQASCAGR
;
A
#
# COMPACT_ATOMS: atom_id res chain seq x y z
N MET A 1 -4.21 -17.27 9.72
CA MET A 1 -4.40 -16.32 8.60
C MET A 1 -5.07 -15.04 9.04
N GLN A 2 -6.17 -15.10 9.80
CA GLN A 2 -6.91 -13.91 10.27
C GLN A 2 -6.04 -12.89 11.02
N THR A 3 -5.19 -13.31 11.97
CA THR A 3 -4.29 -12.39 12.70
C THR A 3 -3.33 -11.64 11.78
N ALA A 4 -2.78 -12.31 10.76
CA ALA A 4 -1.88 -11.68 9.79
C ALA A 4 -2.64 -10.68 8.88
N ALA A 5 -3.87 -11.03 8.49
CA ALA A 5 -4.73 -10.14 7.70
C ALA A 5 -5.12 -8.88 8.49
N VAL A 6 -5.46 -9.02 9.79
CA VAL A 6 -5.73 -7.89 10.68
C VAL A 6 -4.50 -6.99 10.82
N ALA A 7 -3.33 -7.58 11.09
CA ALA A 7 -2.09 -6.81 11.21
C ALA A 7 -1.76 -6.05 9.91
N MET A 8 -1.96 -6.68 8.75
CA MET A 8 -1.75 -6.03 7.45
C MET A 8 -2.77 -4.92 7.17
N ARG A 9 -4.04 -5.13 7.54
CA ARG A 9 -5.08 -4.10 7.43
C ARG A 9 -4.71 -2.88 8.27
N ASP A 10 -4.33 -3.09 9.52
CA ASP A 10 -4.00 -1.99 10.43
C ASP A 10 -2.76 -1.21 9.94
N ALA A 11 -1.75 -1.91 9.41
CA ALA A 11 -0.58 -1.29 8.80
C ALA A 11 -0.92 -0.47 7.54
N ASN A 12 -1.82 -0.99 6.69
CA ASN A 12 -2.29 -0.29 5.50
C ASN A 12 -3.12 0.95 5.86
N GLN A 13 -3.95 0.87 6.90
CA GLN A 13 -4.73 2.00 7.38
C GLN A 13 -3.83 3.08 7.96
N ALA A 14 -2.85 2.70 8.79
CA ALA A 14 -1.86 3.65 9.32
C ALA A 14 -1.09 4.34 8.19
N SER A 15 -0.70 3.59 7.15
CA SER A 15 0.00 4.14 5.98
C SER A 15 -0.88 5.12 5.19
N ALA A 16 -2.13 4.77 4.92
CA ALA A 16 -3.07 5.64 4.20
C ALA A 16 -3.30 6.97 4.93
N VAL A 17 -3.45 6.91 6.26
CA VAL A 17 -3.57 8.09 7.12
C VAL A 17 -2.30 8.93 7.06
N ALA A 18 -1.13 8.31 7.19
CA ALA A 18 0.15 9.03 7.16
C ALA A 18 0.37 9.76 5.82
N PHE A 19 0.05 9.13 4.68
CA PHE A 19 0.15 9.77 3.38
C PHE A 19 -0.84 10.92 3.18
N SER A 20 -1.96 10.90 3.91
CA SER A 20 -3.03 11.91 3.82
C SER A 20 -2.95 12.96 4.92
N ALA A 21 -1.92 12.92 5.77
CA ALA A 21 -1.82 13.79 6.93
C ALA A 21 -1.52 15.25 6.51
N PRO A 22 -2.32 16.24 6.95
CA PRO A 22 -2.19 17.63 6.50
C PRO A 22 -0.99 18.36 7.13
N ASP A 23 -0.40 17.80 8.18
CA ASP A 23 0.74 18.36 8.90
C ASP A 23 2.10 18.07 8.23
N THR A 24 2.12 17.19 7.23
CA THR A 24 3.32 16.80 6.49
C THR A 24 3.12 17.09 5.00
N PRO A 25 3.20 18.37 4.57
CA PRO A 25 3.00 18.73 3.18
C PRO A 25 4.10 18.13 2.29
N TRP A 26 3.69 17.33 1.32
CA TRP A 26 4.58 16.78 0.30
C TRP A 26 4.98 17.85 -0.72
N PRO A 27 6.18 17.76 -1.32
CA PRO A 27 6.54 18.58 -2.47
C PRO A 27 5.51 18.47 -3.60
N THR A 28 5.23 19.58 -4.28
CA THR A 28 4.19 19.68 -5.31
C THR A 28 4.35 18.63 -6.40
N GLU A 29 5.60 18.32 -6.77
CA GLU A 29 5.95 17.35 -7.81
C GLU A 29 5.52 15.91 -7.49
N VAL A 30 5.37 15.54 -6.20
CA VAL A 30 4.94 14.20 -5.79
C VAL A 30 3.52 14.15 -5.23
N GLN A 31 2.87 15.30 -5.05
CA GLN A 31 1.58 15.38 -4.37
C GLN A 31 0.49 14.53 -5.03
N SER A 32 0.42 14.52 -6.37
CA SER A 32 -0.51 13.68 -7.11
C SER A 32 -0.24 12.19 -6.93
N ASP A 33 1.04 11.79 -6.97
CA ASP A 33 1.45 10.41 -6.76
C ASP A 33 1.19 9.92 -5.34
N ILE A 34 1.38 10.79 -4.34
CA ILE A 34 1.04 10.47 -2.94
C ILE A 34 -0.46 10.22 -2.78
N ALA A 35 -1.31 11.01 -3.44
CA ALA A 35 -2.75 10.78 -3.43
C ALA A 35 -3.12 9.43 -4.06
N VAL A 36 -2.46 9.04 -5.17
CA VAL A 36 -2.63 7.71 -5.78
C VAL A 36 -2.20 6.59 -4.83
N ILE A 37 -1.05 6.75 -4.17
CA ILE A 37 -0.53 5.78 -3.21
C ILE A 37 -1.50 5.62 -2.03
N ALA A 38 -1.97 6.72 -1.44
CA ALA A 38 -2.93 6.71 -0.34
C ALA A 38 -4.24 6.00 -0.74
N ALA A 39 -4.78 6.31 -1.92
CA ALA A 39 -5.97 5.65 -2.44
C ALA A 39 -5.78 4.13 -2.64
N SER A 40 -4.59 3.71 -3.09
CA SER A 40 -4.28 2.29 -3.28
C SER A 40 -4.29 1.49 -1.97
N TYR A 41 -3.91 2.11 -0.84
CA TYR A 41 -4.02 1.46 0.47
C TYR A 41 -5.47 1.23 0.88
N PHE A 42 -6.37 2.19 0.65
CA PHE A 42 -7.80 2.02 0.94
C PHE A 42 -8.45 0.90 0.14
N LYS A 43 -8.00 0.69 -1.10
CA LYS A 43 -8.41 -0.44 -1.93
C LYS A 43 -7.98 -1.77 -1.32
N ASP A 44 -6.73 -1.88 -0.87
CA ASP A 44 -6.22 -3.08 -0.21
C ASP A 44 -6.96 -3.37 1.12
N LEU A 45 -7.39 -2.34 1.86
CA LEU A 45 -8.18 -2.51 3.10
C LEU A 45 -9.50 -3.26 2.85
N ALA A 46 -10.21 -2.93 1.77
CA ALA A 46 -11.49 -3.57 1.45
C ALA A 46 -11.34 -5.06 1.09
N ASP A 47 -10.21 -5.44 0.48
CA ASP A 47 -9.91 -6.84 0.20
C ASP A 47 -9.46 -7.59 1.46
N LEU A 48 -8.68 -6.94 2.33
CA LEU A 48 -8.27 -7.49 3.62
C LEU A 48 -9.45 -7.70 4.57
N ASP A 49 -10.42 -6.78 4.62
CA ASP A 49 -11.63 -6.95 5.41
C ASP A 49 -12.45 -8.15 4.94
N ARG A 50 -12.58 -8.37 3.62
CA ARG A 50 -13.20 -9.59 3.07
C ARG A 50 -12.47 -10.85 3.51
N LEU A 51 -11.14 -10.83 3.53
CA LEU A 51 -10.32 -11.95 4.02
C LEU A 51 -10.49 -12.20 5.52
N ILE A 52 -10.63 -11.13 6.33
CA ILE A 52 -10.83 -11.21 7.79
C ILE A 52 -12.20 -11.78 8.14
N GLN A 53 -13.21 -11.44 7.35
CA GLN A 53 -14.60 -11.86 7.52
C GLN A 53 -14.89 -13.26 6.95
N ALA A 54 -13.98 -13.84 6.17
CA ALA A 54 -14.13 -15.18 5.63
C ALA A 54 -14.14 -16.23 6.76
N ASP A 55 -15.18 -17.06 6.79
CA ASP A 55 -15.48 -18.04 7.84
C ASP A 55 -15.02 -19.46 7.50
N SER A 56 -14.53 -19.68 6.28
CA SER A 56 -14.08 -20.98 5.79
C SER A 56 -12.86 -20.86 4.89
N ALA A 57 -12.15 -21.98 4.70
CA ALA A 57 -11.01 -22.04 3.78
C ALA A 57 -11.43 -21.75 2.33
N ASP A 58 -12.60 -22.22 1.90
CA ASP A 58 -13.13 -21.93 0.56
C ASP A 58 -13.48 -20.46 0.40
N SER A 59 -14.09 -19.84 1.43
CA SER A 59 -14.37 -18.41 1.47
C SER A 59 -13.08 -17.58 1.36
N VAL A 60 -12.01 -18.00 2.04
CA VAL A 60 -10.67 -17.37 1.96
C VAL A 60 -10.10 -17.48 0.54
N LEU A 61 -10.15 -18.66 -0.06
CA LEU A 61 -9.61 -18.90 -1.42
C LEU A 61 -10.41 -18.18 -2.51
N ALA A 62 -11.68 -17.83 -2.23
CA ALA A 62 -12.52 -17.05 -3.13
C ALA A 62 -12.22 -15.54 -3.09
N VAL A 63 -11.53 -15.02 -2.06
CA VAL A 63 -11.15 -13.60 -1.99
C VAL A 63 -10.10 -13.28 -3.05
N ARG A 64 -10.49 -12.44 -4.01
CA ARG A 64 -9.57 -11.88 -5.01
C ARG A 64 -9.18 -10.47 -4.62
N PHE A 65 -7.87 -10.25 -4.48
CA PHE A 65 -7.32 -8.92 -4.30
C PHE A 65 -7.46 -8.14 -5.60
N SER A 66 -7.86 -6.89 -5.46
CA SER A 66 -8.08 -5.97 -6.56
C SER A 66 -6.75 -5.67 -7.23
N GLU A 67 -6.68 -5.89 -8.54
CA GLU A 67 -5.44 -5.64 -9.28
C GLU A 67 -5.06 -4.16 -9.23
N ARG A 68 -3.76 -3.89 -9.05
CA ARG A 68 -3.27 -2.52 -9.13
C ARG A 68 -3.22 -2.02 -10.58
N THR A 69 -3.71 -0.80 -10.79
CA THR A 69 -3.63 -0.12 -12.10
C THR A 69 -2.18 0.19 -12.47
N ALA A 70 -1.92 0.50 -13.74
CA ALA A 70 -0.59 0.92 -14.18
C ALA A 70 -0.09 2.17 -13.41
N GLU A 71 -1.02 3.08 -13.11
CA GLU A 71 -0.75 4.31 -12.36
C GLU A 71 -0.41 4.01 -10.89
N GLU A 72 -1.19 3.15 -10.21
CA GLU A 72 -0.93 2.72 -8.84
C GLU A 72 0.44 2.01 -8.71
N LYS A 73 0.84 1.26 -9.76
CA LYS A 73 2.16 0.59 -9.82
C LYS A 73 3.31 1.58 -10.06
N ALA A 74 3.07 2.65 -10.82
CA ALA A 74 4.09 3.63 -11.21
C ALA A 74 4.32 4.72 -10.15
N ALA A 75 3.31 5.08 -9.36
CA ALA A 75 3.38 6.19 -8.41
C ALA A 75 4.54 6.04 -7.40
N GLY A 76 4.68 4.88 -6.75
CA GLY A 76 5.76 4.64 -5.77
C GLY A 76 7.18 4.83 -6.33
N PRO A 77 7.52 4.20 -7.48
CA PRO A 77 8.78 4.47 -8.17
C PRO A 77 8.97 5.94 -8.56
N ARG A 78 7.94 6.62 -9.07
CA ARG A 78 8.03 8.05 -9.44
C ARG A 78 8.33 8.95 -8.24
N VAL A 79 7.63 8.76 -7.11
CA VAL A 79 7.91 9.49 -5.86
C VAL A 79 9.36 9.33 -5.44
N ARG A 80 9.89 8.09 -5.45
CA ARG A 80 11.30 7.85 -5.10
C ARG A 80 12.26 8.60 -6.00
N THR A 81 12.05 8.54 -7.32
CA THR A 81 12.88 9.25 -8.30
C THR A 81 12.81 10.77 -8.10
N LEU A 82 11.61 11.33 -7.92
CA LEU A 82 11.40 12.77 -7.77
C LEU A 82 11.99 13.32 -6.48
N LEU A 83 11.94 12.55 -5.39
CA LEU A 83 12.55 12.92 -4.11
C LEU A 83 14.06 12.65 -4.05
N GLY A 84 14.67 12.15 -5.12
CA GLY A 84 16.08 11.75 -5.12
C GLY A 84 16.39 10.60 -4.15
N LEU A 85 15.36 9.85 -3.72
CA LEU A 85 15.50 8.68 -2.88
C LEU A 85 15.97 7.53 -3.80
N GLY A 86 17.29 7.31 -3.80
CA GLY A 86 17.91 6.25 -4.58
C GLY A 86 17.25 4.89 -4.33
N LEU A 87 17.38 3.99 -5.31
CA LEU A 87 17.00 2.59 -5.14
C LEU A 87 17.95 1.93 -4.12
N ASP A 88 17.58 1.95 -2.84
CA ASP A 88 18.26 1.21 -1.77
C ASP A 88 18.12 -0.32 -1.90
N THR A 89 17.68 -0.79 -3.08
CA THR A 89 17.46 -2.20 -3.40
C THR A 89 18.76 -3.00 -3.43
N GLN A 90 19.93 -2.36 -3.59
CA GLN A 90 21.20 -3.07 -3.48
C GLN A 90 21.60 -3.34 -2.02
N ALA A 91 21.30 -2.46 -1.07
CA ALA A 91 21.61 -2.69 0.35
C ALA A 91 20.65 -3.70 1.00
N SER A 92 19.36 -3.67 0.62
CA SER A 92 18.34 -4.54 1.23
C SER A 92 18.40 -6.01 0.76
N CYS A 93 18.97 -6.27 -0.42
CA CYS A 93 19.10 -7.62 -0.99
C CYS A 93 20.51 -8.23 -0.89
N ALA A 94 21.54 -7.46 -0.54
CA ALA A 94 22.91 -7.97 -0.36
C ALA A 94 23.17 -8.62 1.01
N GLY A 95 22.18 -8.58 1.91
CA GLY A 95 22.27 -9.14 3.27
C GLY A 95 21.58 -10.50 3.45
N ARG A 96 21.30 -11.24 2.37
CA ARG A 96 20.75 -12.62 2.44
C ARG A 96 21.58 -13.58 1.60
#